data_AF-A0A662HDS0-F1
#
_entry.id   AF-A0A662HDS0-F1
#
_cell.length_a   1.000
_cell.length_b   1.000
_cell.length_c   1.000
_cell.angle_alpha   90.00
_cell.angle_beta   90.00
_cell.angle_gamma   90.00
#
_symmetry.space_group_name_H-M   'P 1'
#
loop_
_entity.id
_entity.type
_entity.pdbx_description
1 polymer ?
#
loop_
_entity_poly.entity_id
_entity_poly.type
_entity_poly.pdbx_seq_one_letter_code
_entity_poly.pdbx_strand_id
1 'polypeptide(L)'
;MVGKRFLIIDVTRRHEYEKYLYKCLSPIPFRKYKRRQEYLRLAISKGFSKKILIYRGEVVGQIEYAPAEFSGYPISGERIVVMNCIWVLRRVKGHNFGKLLINEIVKSEKTAYGFATIGLENHWSPWMKKCQMERLGFKPVDSMKVRHKFKHTERCFKIYLMWFPKNKDAKPPRWNKQKVLEGTYFCIAHPLYHSEKVRSSKILEEC
;
A
#
# COMPACT_ATOMS: atom_id res chain seq x y z
N MET A 1 -9.66 -17.79 30.03
CA MET A 1 -9.11 -16.66 29.24
C MET A 1 -9.28 -16.97 27.75
N VAL A 2 -10.21 -16.32 27.06
CA VAL A 2 -10.46 -16.55 25.62
C VAL A 2 -9.32 -15.92 24.83
N GLY A 3 -8.31 -16.73 24.50
CA GLY A 3 -7.10 -16.33 23.78
C GLY A 3 -7.42 -15.66 22.44
N LYS A 4 -6.68 -14.60 22.11
CA LYS A 4 -6.86 -13.81 20.87
C LYS A 4 -6.96 -14.76 19.66
N ARG A 5 -8.11 -14.77 18.99
CA ARG A 5 -8.39 -15.60 17.79
C ARG A 5 -7.59 -15.19 16.54
N PHE A 6 -6.65 -14.25 16.67
CA PHE A 6 -5.80 -13.74 15.61
C PHE A 6 -4.42 -13.32 16.14
N LEU A 7 -3.40 -13.36 15.26
CA LEU A 7 -2.06 -12.82 15.50
C LEU A 7 -1.66 -11.87 14.37
N ILE A 8 -0.96 -10.78 14.70
CA ILE A 8 -0.25 -9.97 13.72
C ILE A 8 1.24 -10.20 13.92
N ILE A 9 1.94 -10.52 12.84
CA ILE A 9 3.38 -10.80 12.87
C ILE A 9 4.08 -9.88 11.88
N ASP A 10 5.13 -9.19 12.33
CA ASP A 10 6.09 -8.52 11.44
C ASP A 10 7.00 -9.57 10.80
N VAL A 11 6.90 -9.71 9.48
CA VAL A 11 7.64 -10.73 8.71
C VAL A 11 8.95 -10.20 8.15
N THR A 12 9.22 -8.91 8.31
CA THR A 12 10.35 -8.20 7.66
C THR A 12 11.70 -8.76 8.06
N ARG A 13 11.83 -9.25 9.30
CA ARG A 13 13.08 -9.78 9.87
C ARG A 13 12.93 -11.20 10.44
N ARG A 14 11.91 -11.94 9.99
CA ARG A 14 11.64 -13.30 10.46
C ARG A 14 11.80 -14.31 9.33
N HIS A 15 12.90 -15.05 9.35
CA HIS A 15 13.23 -16.05 8.32
C HIS A 15 12.11 -17.08 8.13
N GLU A 16 11.46 -17.51 9.22
CA GLU A 16 10.31 -18.45 9.19
C GLU A 16 9.12 -17.96 8.33
N TYR A 17 9.00 -16.64 8.13
CA TYR A 17 7.94 -16.01 7.33
C TYR A 17 8.45 -15.34 6.05
N GLU A 18 9.71 -15.56 5.66
CA GLU A 18 10.33 -14.87 4.52
C GLU A 18 9.53 -15.04 3.22
N LYS A 19 8.88 -16.20 3.01
CA LYS A 19 8.00 -16.42 1.85
C LYS A 19 6.92 -15.34 1.71
N TYR A 20 6.40 -14.82 2.83
CA TYR A 20 5.38 -13.79 2.85
C TYR A 20 5.95 -12.40 2.60
N LEU A 21 7.26 -12.19 2.69
CA LEU A 21 7.89 -10.92 2.32
C LEU A 21 7.72 -10.65 0.81
N TYR A 22 8.02 -11.66 0.01
CA TYR A 22 7.97 -11.60 -1.45
C TYR A 22 6.58 -11.94 -2.03
N LYS A 23 5.81 -12.78 -1.36
CA LYS A 23 4.47 -13.19 -1.81
C LYS A 23 3.40 -12.15 -1.46
N CYS A 24 2.44 -11.97 -2.37
CA CYS A 24 1.21 -11.23 -2.12
C CYS A 24 0.08 -12.21 -1.78
N LEU A 25 -0.84 -11.83 -0.89
CA LEU A 25 -2.07 -12.58 -0.61
C LEU A 25 -3.18 -12.36 -1.65
N SER A 26 -2.96 -11.48 -2.62
CA SER A 26 -3.83 -11.37 -3.80
C SER A 26 -3.84 -12.72 -4.56
N PRO A 27 -4.96 -13.12 -5.21
CA PRO A 27 -5.10 -14.40 -5.92
C PRO A 27 -4.23 -14.52 -7.20
N ILE A 28 -3.14 -13.78 -7.30
CA ILE A 28 -2.22 -13.82 -8.43
C ILE A 28 -1.16 -14.89 -8.14
N PRO A 29 -0.81 -15.77 -9.11
CA PRO A 29 0.27 -16.72 -8.95
C PRO A 29 1.57 -16.04 -8.52
N PHE A 30 2.28 -16.65 -7.57
CA PHE A 30 3.57 -16.13 -7.16
C PHE A 30 4.54 -16.14 -8.34
N ARG A 31 5.19 -14.99 -8.58
CA ARG A 31 6.23 -14.84 -9.58
C ARG A 31 7.41 -14.15 -8.93
N LYS A 32 8.62 -14.70 -9.14
CA LYS A 32 9.85 -14.00 -8.76
C LYS A 32 9.90 -12.68 -9.53
N TYR A 33 10.19 -11.60 -8.81
CA TYR A 33 10.24 -10.27 -9.39
C TYR A 33 11.44 -9.51 -8.87
N LYS A 34 12.42 -9.30 -9.76
CA LYS A 34 13.73 -8.75 -9.43
C LYS A 34 13.63 -7.36 -8.79
N ARG A 35 12.83 -6.44 -9.37
CA ARG A 35 12.66 -5.10 -8.79
C ARG A 35 12.02 -5.10 -7.40
N ARG A 36 11.13 -6.04 -7.10
CA ARG A 36 10.61 -6.20 -5.72
C ARG A 36 11.71 -6.64 -4.78
N GLN A 37 12.59 -7.56 -5.19
CA GLN A 37 13.74 -7.97 -4.36
C GLN A 37 14.70 -6.79 -4.13
N GLU A 38 15.04 -6.05 -5.18
CA GLU A 38 15.90 -4.86 -5.11
C GLU A 38 15.30 -3.78 -4.20
N TYR A 39 14.02 -3.47 -4.38
CA TYR A 39 13.27 -2.54 -3.53
C TYR A 39 13.33 -2.96 -2.07
N LEU A 40 12.99 -4.21 -1.76
CA LEU A 40 12.97 -4.72 -0.39
C LEU A 40 14.36 -4.73 0.24
N ARG A 41 15.41 -5.11 -0.51
CA ARG A 41 16.79 -5.10 -0.02
C ARG A 41 17.21 -3.72 0.50
N LEU A 42 16.83 -2.65 -0.22
CA LEU A 42 17.12 -1.29 0.20
C LEU A 42 16.15 -0.84 1.32
N ALA A 43 14.86 -0.97 1.09
CA ALA A 43 13.82 -0.38 1.95
C ALA A 43 13.80 -1.01 3.36
N ILE A 44 14.07 -2.31 3.50
CA ILE A 44 14.08 -3.00 4.81
C ILE A 44 15.14 -2.39 5.74
N SER A 45 16.33 -2.09 5.22
CA SER A 45 17.40 -1.44 6.00
C SER A 45 17.05 -0.01 6.40
N LYS A 46 16.03 0.58 5.75
CA LYS A 46 15.60 1.98 5.91
C LYS A 46 14.21 2.12 6.53
N GLY A 47 13.69 1.06 7.17
CA GLY A 47 12.45 1.13 7.96
C GLY A 47 11.19 0.64 7.24
N PHE A 48 11.29 0.00 6.08
CA PHE A 48 10.16 -0.77 5.54
C PHE A 48 9.76 -1.87 6.52
N SER A 49 8.45 -2.03 6.70
CA SER A 49 7.87 -3.14 7.45
C SER A 49 6.71 -3.76 6.67
N LYS A 50 6.63 -5.08 6.74
CA LYS A 50 5.49 -5.87 6.28
C LYS A 50 4.98 -6.71 7.44
N LYS A 51 3.69 -6.57 7.74
CA LYS A 51 3.00 -7.38 8.74
C LYS A 51 1.97 -8.28 8.07
N ILE A 52 1.84 -9.50 8.56
CA ILE A 52 0.78 -10.44 8.19
C ILE A 52 -0.19 -10.61 9.34
N LEU A 53 -1.46 -10.87 9.01
CA LEU A 53 -2.51 -11.22 9.93
C LEU A 53 -2.84 -12.71 9.78
N ILE A 54 -2.68 -13.45 10.86
CA ILE A 54 -3.08 -14.85 11.00
C ILE A 54 -4.41 -14.91 11.73
N TYR A 55 -5.39 -15.61 11.18
CA TYR A 55 -6.68 -15.87 11.82
C TYR A 55 -6.99 -17.37 11.69
N ARG A 56 -7.24 -18.03 12.84
CA ARG A 56 -7.48 -19.49 12.90
C ARG A 56 -6.41 -20.32 12.16
N GLY A 57 -5.14 -19.98 12.37
CA GLY A 57 -4.00 -20.69 11.78
C GLY A 57 -3.68 -20.32 10.32
N GLU A 58 -4.52 -19.52 9.65
CA GLU A 58 -4.31 -19.14 8.26
C GLU A 58 -3.90 -17.68 8.11
N VAL A 59 -3.01 -17.38 7.15
CA VAL A 59 -2.70 -16.00 6.79
C VAL A 59 -3.84 -15.41 5.96
N VAL A 60 -4.53 -14.42 6.52
CA VAL A 60 -5.74 -13.84 5.93
C VAL A 60 -5.63 -12.35 5.61
N GLY A 61 -4.55 -11.69 6.03
CA GLY A 61 -4.32 -10.29 5.73
C GLY A 61 -2.85 -9.91 5.73
N GLN A 62 -2.54 -8.79 5.10
CA GLN A 62 -1.21 -8.20 5.06
C GLN A 62 -1.30 -6.67 5.00
N ILE A 63 -0.26 -6.02 5.49
CA ILE A 63 -0.01 -4.59 5.31
C ILE A 63 1.49 -4.38 5.11
N GLU A 64 1.88 -3.52 4.18
CA GLU A 64 3.26 -3.08 4.00
C GLU A 64 3.34 -1.56 3.92
N TYR A 65 4.34 -1.01 4.58
CA TYR A 65 4.53 0.43 4.74
C TYR A 65 6.02 0.73 4.95
N ALA A 66 6.40 1.98 4.70
CA ALA A 66 7.77 2.45 4.88
C ALA A 66 7.78 3.97 5.15
N PRO A 67 8.88 4.55 5.65
CA PRO A 67 9.10 5.99 5.59
C PRO A 67 8.94 6.51 4.17
N ALA A 68 8.47 7.76 4.03
CA ALA A 68 8.14 8.36 2.73
C ALA A 68 9.27 8.22 1.70
N GLU A 69 10.50 8.50 2.11
CA GLU A 69 11.71 8.49 1.29
C GLU A 69 12.03 7.09 0.71
N PHE A 70 11.56 6.03 1.37
CA PHE A 70 11.80 4.63 1.00
C PHE A 70 10.50 3.89 0.67
N SER A 71 9.41 4.63 0.49
CA SER A 71 8.13 4.08 0.10
C SER A 71 8.06 3.77 -1.39
N GLY A 72 7.05 3.01 -1.78
CA GLY A 72 6.82 2.65 -3.19
C GLY A 72 6.13 3.76 -4.00
N TYR A 73 5.78 4.89 -3.35
CA TYR A 73 5.06 5.99 -3.96
C TYR A 73 5.90 7.27 -3.96
N PRO A 74 5.67 8.18 -4.92
CA PRO A 74 6.36 9.47 -4.96
C PRO A 74 5.72 10.47 -3.98
N ILE A 75 5.51 10.03 -2.74
CA ILE A 75 4.91 10.79 -1.64
C ILE A 75 6.04 11.30 -0.74
N SER A 76 5.96 12.55 -0.31
CA SER A 76 6.90 13.18 0.61
C SER A 76 6.18 13.97 1.70
N GLY A 77 6.84 14.11 2.84
CA GLY A 77 6.34 14.88 3.98
C GLY A 77 7.19 14.64 5.21
N GLU A 78 7.03 15.50 6.21
CA GLU A 78 7.86 15.45 7.41
C GLU A 78 7.43 14.31 8.34
N ARG A 79 8.34 13.36 8.60
CA ARG A 79 8.15 12.23 9.54
C ARG A 79 6.83 11.48 9.29
N ILE A 80 6.50 11.24 8.03
CA ILE A 80 5.31 10.47 7.66
C ILE A 80 5.68 9.05 7.27
N VAL A 81 4.74 8.13 7.50
CA VAL A 81 4.85 6.74 7.05
C VAL A 81 3.87 6.51 5.90
N VAL A 82 4.34 5.94 4.81
CA VAL A 82 3.54 5.67 3.63
C VAL A 82 3.15 4.20 3.60
N MET A 83 1.84 3.93 3.60
CA MET A 83 1.30 2.59 3.41
C MET A 83 1.30 2.25 1.92
N ASN A 84 2.19 1.34 1.53
CA ASN A 84 2.32 0.84 0.17
C ASN A 84 1.14 -0.06 -0.22
N CYS A 85 0.69 -0.92 0.70
CA CYS A 85 -0.35 -1.89 0.44
C CYS A 85 -1.06 -2.32 1.72
N ILE A 86 -2.36 -2.58 1.60
CA ILE A 86 -3.15 -3.34 2.56
C ILE A 86 -4.05 -4.31 1.80
N TRP A 87 -4.16 -5.54 2.28
CA TRP A 87 -5.05 -6.55 1.72
C TRP A 87 -5.58 -7.47 2.81
N VAL A 88 -6.88 -7.75 2.76
CA VAL A 88 -7.56 -8.72 3.63
C VAL A 88 -8.43 -9.61 2.75
N LEU A 89 -8.33 -10.92 2.94
CA LEU A 89 -9.09 -11.88 2.14
C LEU A 89 -10.60 -11.67 2.34
N ARG A 90 -11.35 -11.71 1.22
CA ARG A 90 -12.81 -11.48 1.23
C ARG A 90 -13.55 -12.45 2.15
N ARG A 91 -13.10 -13.70 2.28
CA ARG A 91 -13.71 -14.74 3.14
C ARG A 91 -13.71 -14.40 4.63
N VAL A 92 -12.86 -13.47 5.08
CA VAL A 92 -12.82 -13.00 6.48
C VAL A 92 -13.37 -11.58 6.66
N LYS A 93 -14.09 -11.06 5.67
CA LYS A 93 -14.81 -9.77 5.78
C LYS A 93 -15.75 -9.80 6.99
N GLY A 94 -15.99 -8.64 7.60
CA GLY A 94 -16.83 -8.48 8.80
C GLY A 94 -16.06 -8.48 10.12
N HIS A 95 -14.82 -8.96 10.13
CA HIS A 95 -13.98 -9.00 11.34
C HIS A 95 -13.20 -7.71 11.64
N ASN A 96 -13.41 -6.64 10.86
CA ASN A 96 -12.69 -5.37 10.99
C ASN A 96 -11.14 -5.48 10.88
N PHE A 97 -10.63 -6.54 10.26
CA PHE A 97 -9.19 -6.79 10.14
C PHE A 97 -8.40 -5.71 9.40
N GLY A 98 -9.03 -4.97 8.48
CA GLY A 98 -8.39 -3.79 7.89
C GLY A 98 -8.09 -2.71 8.92
N LYS A 99 -9.08 -2.36 9.76
CA LYS A 99 -8.90 -1.39 10.86
C LYS A 99 -7.91 -1.90 11.89
N LEU A 100 -7.94 -3.21 12.19
CA LEU A 100 -6.99 -3.84 13.09
C LEU A 100 -5.53 -3.66 12.62
N LEU A 101 -5.27 -3.90 11.33
CA LEU A 101 -3.94 -3.70 10.73
C LEU A 101 -3.51 -2.23 10.77
N ILE A 102 -4.42 -1.30 10.48
CA ILE A 102 -4.13 0.14 10.58
C ILE A 102 -3.82 0.56 12.02
N ASN A 103 -4.62 0.13 12.99
CA ASN A 103 -4.38 0.46 14.40
C ASN A 103 -3.03 -0.09 14.88
N GLU A 104 -2.64 -1.26 14.41
CA GLU A 104 -1.35 -1.87 14.73
C GLU A 104 -0.17 -1.04 14.18
N ILE A 105 -0.25 -0.52 12.95
CA ILE A 105 0.82 0.36 12.42
C ILE A 105 0.82 1.71 13.13
N VAL A 106 -0.36 2.27 13.44
CA VAL A 106 -0.49 3.54 14.17
C VAL A 106 0.17 3.43 15.55
N LYS A 107 0.01 2.27 16.20
CA LYS A 107 0.61 1.96 17.50
C LYS A 107 2.12 1.72 17.41
N SER A 108 2.61 1.06 16.37
CA SER A 108 4.06 0.77 16.23
C SER A 108 4.87 2.01 15.82
N GLU A 109 4.33 2.85 14.94
CA GLU A 109 5.03 4.03 14.41
C GLU A 109 4.85 5.25 15.33
N LYS A 110 5.47 5.20 16.51
CA LYS A 110 5.30 6.23 17.56
C LYS A 110 5.78 7.62 17.15
N THR A 111 6.89 7.70 16.40
CA THR A 111 7.53 8.96 15.97
C THR A 111 6.91 9.57 14.72
N ALA A 112 6.04 8.85 14.02
CA ALA A 112 5.37 9.36 12.83
C ALA A 112 4.37 10.47 13.19
N TYR A 113 4.32 11.52 12.37
CA TYR A 113 3.33 12.59 12.46
C TYR A 113 2.00 12.21 11.78
N GLY A 114 2.04 11.25 10.87
CA GLY A 114 0.85 10.64 10.29
C GLY A 114 1.18 9.65 9.18
N PHE A 115 0.14 9.16 8.54
CA PHE A 115 0.23 8.11 7.53
C PHE A 115 -0.35 8.58 6.21
N ALA A 116 0.34 8.28 5.12
CA ALA A 116 -0.13 8.58 3.77
C ALA A 116 -0.29 7.32 2.93
N THR A 117 -1.15 7.38 1.92
CA THR A 117 -1.31 6.33 0.92
C THR A 117 -1.99 6.90 -0.32
N ILE A 118 -2.32 6.03 -1.29
CA ILE A 118 -3.16 6.37 -2.42
C ILE A 118 -4.57 5.78 -2.27
N GLY A 119 -5.56 6.44 -2.87
CA GLY A 119 -6.92 5.93 -3.01
C GLY A 119 -7.35 5.97 -4.47
N LEU A 120 -8.00 4.92 -4.96
CA LEU A 120 -8.46 4.82 -6.33
C LEU A 120 -9.99 4.90 -6.40
N GLU A 121 -10.50 5.74 -7.27
CA GLU A 121 -11.93 5.89 -7.55
C GLU A 121 -12.17 5.64 -9.04
N ASN A 122 -13.17 4.82 -9.37
CA ASN A 122 -13.51 4.38 -10.73
C ASN A 122 -12.41 3.58 -11.46
N HIS A 123 -11.36 3.15 -10.76
CA HIS A 123 -10.39 2.20 -11.30
C HIS A 123 -10.98 0.78 -11.33
N TRP A 124 -10.68 -0.02 -12.36
CA TRP A 124 -11.23 -1.38 -12.55
C TRP A 124 -10.73 -2.40 -11.53
N SER A 125 -9.56 -2.15 -10.91
CA SER A 125 -9.05 -3.00 -9.84
C SER A 125 -9.89 -2.86 -8.56
N PRO A 126 -10.21 -3.97 -7.87
CA PRO A 126 -10.90 -3.91 -6.59
C PRO A 126 -10.00 -3.47 -5.42
N TRP A 127 -8.72 -3.22 -5.67
CA TRP A 127 -7.71 -2.92 -4.66
C TRP A 127 -7.47 -1.40 -4.49
N MET A 128 -7.10 -0.96 -3.28
CA MET A 128 -6.83 0.43 -2.91
C MET A 128 -7.98 1.41 -3.18
N LYS A 129 -9.25 0.95 -3.07
CA LYS A 129 -10.41 1.82 -3.30
C LYS A 129 -10.45 3.00 -2.33
N LYS A 130 -10.69 4.21 -2.82
CA LYS A 130 -10.82 5.44 -2.01
C LYS A 130 -11.79 5.22 -0.85
N CYS A 131 -13.00 4.72 -1.12
CA CYS A 131 -14.01 4.50 -0.08
C CYS A 131 -13.58 3.49 1.00
N GLN A 132 -12.67 2.57 0.69
CA GLN A 132 -12.10 1.66 1.68
C GLN A 132 -11.02 2.38 2.51
N MET A 133 -10.17 3.19 1.88
CA MET A 133 -9.18 3.99 2.60
C MET A 133 -9.86 4.98 3.56
N GLU A 134 -10.99 5.57 3.17
CA GLU A 134 -11.81 6.42 4.05
C GLU A 134 -12.36 5.66 5.24
N ARG A 135 -12.87 4.45 5.04
CA ARG A 135 -13.33 3.56 6.14
C ARG A 135 -12.20 3.14 7.09
N LEU A 136 -10.94 3.19 6.63
CA LEU A 136 -9.75 2.93 7.42
C LEU A 136 -9.26 4.17 8.18
N GLY A 137 -9.88 5.35 7.98
CA GLY A 137 -9.58 6.58 8.70
C GLY A 137 -8.79 7.62 7.90
N PHE A 138 -8.42 7.32 6.65
CA PHE A 138 -7.74 8.30 5.79
C PHE A 138 -8.73 9.31 5.20
N LYS A 139 -8.25 10.51 4.89
CA LYS A 139 -9.01 11.57 4.20
C LYS A 139 -8.27 11.98 2.93
N PRO A 140 -8.97 12.28 1.82
CA PRO A 140 -8.31 12.81 0.63
C PRO A 140 -7.78 14.22 0.88
N VAL A 141 -6.56 14.52 0.42
CA VAL A 141 -5.93 15.86 0.51
C VAL A 141 -5.53 16.45 -0.83
N ASP A 142 -5.35 15.61 -1.85
CA ASP A 142 -5.12 16.01 -3.25
C ASP A 142 -5.65 14.89 -4.15
N SER A 143 -5.84 15.18 -5.44
CA SER A 143 -6.21 14.19 -6.43
C SER A 143 -5.70 14.55 -7.83
N MET A 144 -5.72 13.55 -8.71
CA MET A 144 -5.56 13.74 -10.14
C MET A 144 -6.45 12.76 -10.89
N LYS A 145 -7.02 13.22 -11.99
CA LYS A 145 -7.81 12.41 -12.90
C LYS A 145 -6.91 11.98 -14.05
N VAL A 146 -6.93 10.69 -14.33
CA VAL A 146 -6.00 10.05 -15.26
C VAL A 146 -6.69 8.93 -16.01
N ARG A 147 -6.07 8.51 -17.11
CA ARG A 147 -6.37 7.24 -17.79
C ARG A 147 -5.08 6.49 -18.04
N HIS A 148 -5.19 5.19 -18.24
CA HIS A 148 -4.01 4.36 -18.52
C HIS A 148 -3.78 4.30 -20.03
N LYS A 149 -2.55 4.54 -20.47
CA LYS A 149 -2.17 4.70 -21.89
C LYS A 149 -2.31 3.42 -22.72
N PHE A 150 -2.27 2.27 -22.07
CA PHE A 150 -2.24 0.96 -22.74
C PHE A 150 -3.36 -0.02 -22.35
N LYS A 151 -4.23 0.33 -21.39
CA LYS A 151 -5.23 -0.59 -20.82
C LYS A 151 -6.45 0.22 -20.46
N HIS A 152 -7.64 -0.21 -20.88
CA HIS A 152 -8.88 0.54 -20.61
C HIS A 152 -8.71 2.03 -20.96
N THR A 153 -8.15 2.31 -22.13
CA THR A 153 -7.71 3.65 -22.57
C THR A 153 -8.88 4.62 -22.67
N GLU A 154 -10.09 4.11 -22.81
CA GLU A 154 -11.35 4.82 -22.82
C GLU A 154 -11.85 5.23 -21.41
N ARG A 155 -11.25 4.69 -20.34
CA ARG A 155 -11.73 4.90 -18.96
C ARG A 155 -10.81 5.81 -18.18
N CYS A 156 -11.37 6.92 -17.72
CA CYS A 156 -10.72 7.77 -16.74
C CYS A 156 -11.07 7.34 -15.32
N PHE A 157 -10.09 7.42 -14.43
CA PHE A 157 -10.23 7.14 -13.01
C PHE A 157 -9.50 8.23 -12.21
N LYS A 158 -9.76 8.33 -10.91
CA LYS A 158 -9.09 9.30 -10.05
C LYS A 158 -8.15 8.60 -9.07
N ILE A 159 -6.96 9.16 -8.93
CA ILE A 159 -6.00 8.81 -7.88
C ILE A 159 -6.07 9.93 -6.85
N TYR A 160 -6.23 9.56 -5.58
CA TYR A 160 -6.26 10.47 -4.44
C TYR A 160 -5.04 10.27 -3.57
N LEU A 161 -4.45 11.37 -3.11
CA LEU A 161 -3.49 11.36 -2.01
C LEU A 161 -4.30 11.30 -0.72
N MET A 162 -4.12 10.22 0.02
CA MET A 162 -4.89 9.92 1.22
C MET A 162 -4.01 10.18 2.44
N TRP A 163 -4.57 10.84 3.46
CA TRP A 163 -3.87 11.30 4.65
C TRP A 163 -4.58 10.89 5.93
N PHE A 164 -3.82 10.38 6.90
CA PHE A 164 -4.25 10.09 8.26
C PHE A 164 -3.29 10.76 9.24
N PRO A 165 -3.61 11.98 9.72
CA PRO A 165 -2.79 12.67 10.72
C PRO A 165 -2.87 11.99 12.10
N LYS A 166 -1.75 11.90 12.83
CA LYS A 166 -1.75 11.47 14.23
C LYS A 166 -2.02 12.60 15.22
N ASN A 167 -1.75 13.85 14.83
CA ASN A 167 -2.03 15.03 15.63
C ASN A 167 -2.60 16.15 14.73
N LYS A 168 -3.24 17.16 15.34
CA LYS A 168 -3.95 18.22 14.60
C LYS A 168 -3.00 19.10 13.77
N ASP A 169 -1.76 19.23 14.21
CA ASP A 169 -0.77 20.12 13.59
C ASP A 169 0.08 19.42 12.51
N ALA A 170 -0.14 18.12 12.27
CA ALA A 170 0.59 17.37 11.26
C ALA A 170 0.28 17.92 9.86
N LYS A 171 1.32 18.43 9.21
CA LYS A 171 1.25 18.94 7.84
C LYS A 171 0.91 17.79 6.88
N PRO A 172 -0.04 17.99 5.94
CA PRO A 172 -0.40 16.97 4.99
C PRO A 172 0.77 16.66 4.04
N PRO A 173 0.84 15.42 3.53
CA PRO A 173 1.86 15.00 2.58
C PRO A 173 1.68 15.73 1.24
N ARG A 174 2.74 15.73 0.45
CA ARG A 174 2.73 16.10 -0.96
C ARG A 174 3.11 14.88 -1.80
N TRP A 175 2.86 14.94 -3.09
CA TRP A 175 3.33 13.95 -4.03
C TRP A 175 3.79 14.58 -5.34
N ASN A 176 4.69 13.91 -6.04
CA ASN A 176 5.10 14.34 -7.37
C ASN A 176 4.14 13.73 -8.40
N LYS A 177 3.18 14.52 -8.91
CA LYS A 177 2.18 14.09 -9.89
C LYS A 177 2.81 13.52 -11.17
N GLN A 178 3.94 14.07 -11.63
CA GLN A 178 4.65 13.54 -12.81
C GLN A 178 5.16 12.12 -12.57
N LYS A 179 5.70 11.84 -11.37
CA LYS A 179 6.11 10.48 -10.99
C LYS A 179 4.92 9.56 -10.74
N VAL A 180 3.76 10.07 -10.32
CA VAL A 180 2.53 9.24 -10.22
C VAL A 180 2.14 8.71 -11.61
N LEU A 181 2.31 9.50 -12.67
CA LEU A 181 2.03 9.07 -14.04
C LEU A 181 2.95 7.95 -14.55
N GLU A 182 4.14 7.81 -13.96
CA GLU A 182 5.05 6.70 -14.21
C GLU A 182 4.53 5.37 -13.64
N GLY A 183 3.57 5.39 -12.70
CA GLY A 183 3.13 4.18 -12.01
C GLY A 183 4.16 3.67 -11.00
N THR A 184 4.11 2.38 -10.67
CA THR A 184 4.95 1.79 -9.63
C THR A 184 5.65 0.51 -10.08
N TYR A 185 6.85 0.26 -9.55
CA TYR A 185 7.66 -0.91 -9.88
C TYR A 185 7.93 -1.85 -8.70
N PHE A 186 7.42 -1.55 -7.50
CA PHE A 186 7.73 -2.36 -6.31
C PHE A 186 6.86 -3.63 -6.20
N CYS A 187 5.77 -3.73 -6.98
CA CYS A 187 4.81 -4.83 -6.88
C CYS A 187 4.06 -5.07 -8.19
N ILE A 188 4.17 -6.27 -8.76
CA ILE A 188 3.46 -6.68 -9.99
C ILE A 188 1.94 -6.68 -9.80
N ALA A 189 1.46 -6.98 -8.60
CA ALA A 189 0.03 -7.01 -8.30
C ALA A 189 -0.60 -5.61 -8.20
N HIS A 190 0.22 -4.56 -8.14
CA HIS A 190 -0.24 -3.20 -7.87
C HIS A 190 -1.16 -2.69 -8.98
N PRO A 191 -2.25 -1.97 -8.67
CA PRO A 191 -3.17 -1.47 -9.71
C PRO A 191 -2.48 -0.52 -10.68
N LEU A 192 -1.49 0.24 -10.19
CA LEU A 192 -0.67 1.16 -10.96
C LEU A 192 0.68 0.54 -11.36
N TYR A 193 0.77 -0.79 -11.47
CA TYR A 193 2.01 -1.46 -11.82
C TYR A 193 2.48 -1.07 -13.23
N HIS A 194 3.70 -0.52 -13.31
CA HIS A 194 4.39 -0.25 -14.55
C HIS A 194 5.12 -1.51 -15.01
N SER A 195 4.59 -2.15 -16.05
CA SER A 195 5.21 -3.35 -16.63
C SER A 195 6.55 -3.03 -17.26
N GLU A 196 7.60 -3.79 -16.92
CA GLU A 196 8.94 -3.66 -17.52
C GLU A 196 8.99 -3.87 -19.04
N LYS A 197 7.91 -4.41 -19.65
CA LYS A 197 7.79 -4.54 -21.10
C LYS A 197 7.39 -3.22 -21.79
N VAL A 198 6.84 -2.27 -21.04
CA VAL A 198 6.45 -0.96 -21.55
C VAL A 198 7.69 -0.10 -21.65
N ARG A 199 7.98 0.40 -22.85
CA ARG A 199 9.13 1.28 -23.12
C ARG A 199 8.86 2.76 -22.80
N SER A 200 7.60 3.14 -22.61
CA SER A 200 7.20 4.50 -22.25
C SER A 200 7.54 4.78 -20.79
N SER A 201 8.10 5.95 -20.49
CA SER A 201 8.39 6.37 -19.11
C SER A 201 7.12 6.52 -18.26
N LYS A 202 6.00 6.87 -18.89
CA LYS A 202 4.68 7.02 -18.25
C LYS A 202 3.70 5.96 -18.73
N ILE A 203 2.93 5.38 -17.82
CA ILE A 203 1.82 4.46 -18.14
C ILE A 203 0.45 5.12 -17.98
N LEU A 204 0.39 6.27 -17.32
CA LEU A 204 -0.81 7.07 -17.16
C LEU A 204 -0.64 8.43 -17.87
N GLU A 205 -1.75 9.03 -18.22
CA GLU A 205 -1.84 10.40 -18.70
C GLU A 205 -3.07 11.08 -18.11
N GLU A 206 -3.04 12.40 -18.05
CA GLU A 206 -4.15 13.17 -17.47
C GLU A 206 -5.39 13.10 -18.36
N CYS A 207 -6.53 13.14 -17.66
CA CYS A 207 -7.88 13.23 -18.18
C CYS A 207 -8.65 14.22 -17.27
#